data_AF-A0A9E4RCI7-F1
#
_entry.id   AF-A0A9E4RCI7-F1
#
_cell.length_a   1.000
_cell.length_b   1.000
_cell.length_c   1.000
_cell.angle_alpha   90.00
_cell.angle_beta   90.00
_cell.angle_gamma   90.00
#
_symmetry.space_group_name_H-M   'P 1'
#
loop_
_entity.id
_entity.type
_entity.pdbx_description
1 polymer ?
#
loop_
_entity_poly.entity_id
_entity_poly.type
_entity_poly.pdbx_seq_one_letter_code
_entity_poly.pdbx_strand_id
1 'polypeptide(L)'
;MDELSTPIEVFIAYSHQDEKLREELLKHLSTLRRGGVISEWHDRRIAAGREWEGQIDEHLNRAGVILLLVSSDFLASDYCYDKEMERALERHRAGDARVVPIILRACDWQSGPLGNLMALPTDGKPVTSWPDRDEA
;
A
#
# COMPACT_ATOMS: atom_id res chain seq x y z
N MET A 1 19.17 22.19 -14.69
CA MET A 1 17.99 22.02 -15.53
C MET A 1 17.51 20.62 -15.20
N ASP A 2 16.72 20.50 -14.12
CA ASP A 2 16.21 19.19 -13.72
C ASP A 2 15.28 18.69 -14.81
N GLU A 3 15.58 17.51 -15.35
CA GLU A 3 14.60 16.75 -16.11
C GLU A 3 13.35 16.60 -15.23
N LEU A 4 12.17 16.94 -15.75
CA LEU A 4 10.90 16.70 -15.08
C LEU A 4 10.71 15.18 -14.97
N SER A 5 11.27 14.59 -13.91
CA SER A 5 11.07 13.18 -13.59
C SER A 5 9.58 12.95 -13.40
N THR A 6 9.04 12.00 -14.15
CA THR A 6 7.66 11.55 -13.97
C THR A 6 7.48 11.07 -12.52
N PRO A 7 6.40 11.46 -11.81
CA PRO A 7 6.17 10.99 -10.46
C PRO A 7 6.10 9.46 -10.41
N ILE A 8 6.66 8.86 -9.36
CA ILE A 8 6.55 7.41 -9.13
C ILE A 8 5.12 7.12 -8.66
N GLU A 9 4.44 6.24 -9.38
CA GLU A 9 3.11 5.81 -8.96
C GLU A 9 3.19 4.86 -7.76
N VAL A 10 2.43 5.20 -6.72
CA VAL A 10 2.32 4.46 -5.46
C VAL A 10 0.92 3.86 -5.37
N PHE A 11 0.82 2.54 -5.53
CA PHE A 11 -0.42 1.81 -5.31
C PHE A 11 -0.59 1.48 -3.82
N ILE A 12 -1.78 1.69 -3.26
CA ILE A 12 -2.07 1.43 -1.84
C ILE A 12 -3.19 0.39 -1.76
N ALA A 13 -2.82 -0.83 -1.37
CA ALA A 13 -3.75 -1.92 -1.06
C ALA A 13 -4.12 -1.87 0.43
N TYR A 14 -5.41 -1.88 0.76
CA TYR A 14 -5.88 -1.80 2.14
C TYR A 14 -7.32 -2.34 2.25
N SER A 15 -7.70 -2.78 3.45
CA SER A 15 -9.11 -3.07 3.74
C SER A 15 -9.88 -1.77 3.97
N HIS A 16 -11.13 -1.68 3.52
CA HIS A 16 -12.00 -0.51 3.80
C HIS A 16 -12.17 -0.25 5.29
N GLN A 17 -11.99 -1.27 6.14
CA GLN A 17 -12.02 -1.14 7.59
C GLN A 17 -10.87 -0.29 8.14
N ASP A 18 -9.80 -0.12 7.36
CA ASP A 18 -8.60 0.65 7.69
C ASP A 18 -8.54 2.02 6.98
N GLU A 19 -9.64 2.48 6.37
CA GLU A 19 -9.70 3.73 5.59
C GLU A 19 -9.17 4.95 6.35
N LYS A 20 -9.48 5.08 7.65
CA LYS A 20 -8.98 6.19 8.48
C LYS A 20 -7.45 6.16 8.63
N LEU A 21 -6.84 4.98 8.75
CA LEU A 21 -5.39 4.86 8.86
C LEU A 21 -4.71 5.14 7.51
N ARG A 22 -5.32 4.70 6.41
CA ARG A 22 -4.91 5.09 5.05
C ARG A 22 -5.01 6.61 4.85
N GLU A 23 -6.02 7.27 5.40
CA GLU A 23 -6.17 8.73 5.38
C GLU A 23 -5.01 9.45 6.06
N GLU A 24 -4.62 9.02 7.25
CA GLU A 24 -3.46 9.60 7.94
C GLU A 24 -2.17 9.37 7.15
N LEU A 25 -1.95 8.16 6.60
CA LEU A 25 -0.79 7.89 5.75
C LEU A 25 -0.71 8.85 4.55
N LEU A 26 -1.83 9.13 3.87
CA LEU A 26 -1.82 10.09 2.75
C LEU A 26 -1.47 11.52 3.18
N LYS A 27 -1.77 11.91 4.42
CA LYS A 27 -1.34 13.22 4.95
C LYS A 27 0.18 13.24 5.15
N HIS A 28 0.74 12.17 5.70
CA HIS A 28 2.19 12.00 5.88
C HIS A 28 2.95 11.99 4.54
N LEU A 29 2.36 11.42 3.49
CA LEU A 29 2.91 11.43 2.13
C LEU A 29 2.71 12.75 1.35
N SER A 30 2.00 13.73 1.92
CA SER A 30 1.53 14.90 1.17
C SER A 30 2.65 15.82 0.67
N THR A 31 3.80 15.85 1.35
CA THR A 31 4.97 16.63 0.93
C THR A 31 5.61 16.04 -0.32
N LEU A 32 5.77 14.72 -0.38
CA LEU A 32 6.27 14.00 -1.55
C LEU A 32 5.36 14.18 -2.76
N ARG A 33 4.04 14.10 -2.54
CA ARG A 33 3.05 14.36 -3.58
C ARG A 33 3.10 15.79 -4.09
N ARG A 34 3.11 16.79 -3.20
CA ARG A 34 3.20 18.21 -3.57
C ARG A 34 4.50 18.53 -4.32
N GLY A 35 5.58 17.83 -3.99
CA GLY A 35 6.87 17.92 -4.68
C GLY A 35 6.92 17.18 -6.02
N GLY A 36 5.86 16.48 -6.44
CA GLY A 36 5.83 15.72 -7.69
C GLY A 36 6.70 14.45 -7.67
N VAL A 37 7.15 14.00 -6.50
CA VAL A 37 7.98 12.79 -6.36
C VAL A 37 7.13 11.53 -6.56
N ILE A 38 5.89 11.57 -6.05
CA ILE A 38 4.96 10.44 -6.12
C ILE A 38 3.58 10.88 -6.62
N SER A 39 2.84 9.93 -7.17
CA SER A 39 1.39 10.01 -7.35
C SER A 39 0.72 8.79 -6.73
N GLU A 40 -0.18 8.99 -5.78
CA GLU A 40 -0.87 7.90 -5.08
C GLU A 40 -2.10 7.38 -5.84
N TRP A 41 -2.36 6.08 -5.78
CA TRP A 41 -3.59 5.46 -6.27
C TRP A 41 -4.14 4.44 -5.27
N HIS A 42 -5.47 4.39 -5.14
CA HIS A 42 -6.20 3.42 -4.33
C HIS A 42 -7.63 3.26 -4.88
N ASP A 43 -8.29 2.17 -4.54
CA ASP A 43 -9.60 1.75 -5.07
C ASP A 43 -10.74 2.78 -4.94
N ARG A 44 -10.80 3.57 -3.86
CA ARG A 44 -11.79 4.65 -3.67
C ARG A 44 -11.71 5.76 -4.72
N ARG A 45 -10.67 5.77 -5.58
CA ARG A 45 -10.59 6.68 -6.74
C ARG A 45 -11.46 6.24 -7.92
N ILE A 46 -11.98 5.02 -7.89
CA ILE A 46 -12.87 4.49 -8.93
C ILE A 46 -14.24 5.17 -8.78
N ALA A 47 -14.66 5.89 -9.81
CA ALA A 47 -15.98 6.52 -9.85
C ALA A 47 -17.09 5.46 -9.81
N ALA A 48 -18.15 5.73 -9.02
CA ALA A 48 -19.31 4.87 -8.92
C ALA A 48 -19.87 4.54 -10.33
N GLY A 49 -20.11 3.25 -10.59
CA GLY A 49 -20.65 2.76 -11.87
C GLY A 49 -19.61 2.38 -12.92
N ARG A 50 -18.30 2.45 -12.63
CA ARG A 50 -17.25 1.90 -13.51
C ARG A 50 -16.90 0.47 -13.14
N GLU A 51 -16.46 -0.30 -14.14
CA GLU A 51 -15.82 -1.61 -13.91
C GLU A 51 -14.55 -1.39 -13.09
N TRP A 52 -14.52 -1.98 -11.89
CA TRP A 52 -13.57 -1.66 -10.85
C TRP A 52 -12.33 -2.57 -10.91
N GLU A 53 -12.50 -3.85 -11.22
CA GLU A 53 -11.41 -4.83 -11.26
C GLU A 53 -10.33 -4.48 -12.31
N GLY A 54 -10.72 -4.05 -13.51
CA GLY A 54 -9.77 -3.71 -14.57
C GLY A 54 -8.90 -2.49 -14.24
N GLN A 55 -9.44 -1.51 -13.51
CA GLN A 55 -8.69 -0.33 -13.09
C GLN A 55 -7.72 -0.65 -11.95
N ILE A 56 -8.11 -1.52 -11.01
CA ILE A 56 -7.21 -1.99 -9.95
C ILE A 56 -6.00 -2.68 -10.54
N ASP A 57 -6.21 -3.64 -11.45
CA ASP A 57 -5.12 -4.37 -12.08
C ASP A 57 -4.22 -3.45 -12.93
N GLU A 58 -4.79 -2.49 -13.67
CA GLU A 58 -4.02 -1.52 -14.45
C GLU A 58 -3.06 -0.70 -13.57
N HIS A 59 -3.56 -0.15 -12.46
CA HIS A 59 -2.77 0.66 -11.53
C HIS A 59 -1.79 -0.22 -10.74
N LEU A 60 -2.22 -1.39 -10.30
CA LEU A 60 -1.37 -2.36 -9.62
C LEU A 60 -0.22 -2.82 -10.51
N ASN A 61 -0.38 -2.91 -11.83
CA ASN A 61 0.69 -3.27 -12.77
C ASN A 61 1.57 -2.09 -13.21
N ARG A 62 1.10 -0.86 -13.04
CA ARG A 62 1.83 0.36 -13.40
C ARG A 62 2.71 0.88 -12.27
N ALA A 63 2.27 0.70 -11.03
CA ALA A 63 2.91 1.31 -9.88
C ALA A 63 4.38 0.88 -9.72
N GLY A 64 5.27 1.84 -9.45
CA GLY A 64 6.66 1.55 -9.12
C GLY A 64 6.85 1.13 -7.65
N VAL A 65 5.92 1.58 -6.79
CA VAL A 65 5.87 1.23 -5.37
C VAL A 65 4.47 0.75 -5.02
N ILE A 66 4.39 -0.33 -4.25
CA ILE A 66 3.13 -0.92 -3.79
C ILE A 66 3.18 -0.98 -2.26
N LEU A 67 2.28 -0.25 -1.60
CA LEU A 67 2.10 -0.27 -0.16
C LEU A 67 0.97 -1.23 0.18
N LEU A 68 1.27 -2.24 0.99
CA LEU A 68 0.27 -3.15 1.53
C LEU A 68 -0.03 -2.72 2.97
N LEU A 69 -1.21 -2.19 3.24
CA LEU A 69 -1.60 -1.76 4.57
C LEU A 69 -2.18 -2.95 5.35
N VAL A 70 -1.31 -3.61 6.11
CA VAL A 70 -1.56 -4.93 6.69
C VAL A 70 -2.31 -4.81 8.01
N SER A 71 -3.42 -5.54 8.10
CA SER A 71 -4.25 -5.73 9.28
C SER A 71 -4.90 -7.11 9.24
N SER A 72 -5.59 -7.51 10.31
CA SER A 72 -6.41 -8.72 10.29
C SER A 72 -7.50 -8.68 9.22
N ASP A 73 -8.10 -7.51 8.95
CA ASP A 73 -9.14 -7.34 7.93
C ASP A 73 -8.57 -7.36 6.52
N PHE A 74 -7.33 -6.90 6.32
CA PHE A 74 -6.61 -7.05 5.05
C PHE A 74 -6.31 -8.52 4.77
N LEU A 75 -5.77 -9.25 5.75
CA LEU A 75 -5.41 -10.66 5.60
C LEU A 75 -6.63 -11.60 5.46
N ALA A 76 -7.79 -11.21 6.00
CA ALA A 76 -9.03 -11.97 5.89
C ALA A 76 -9.86 -11.64 4.64
N SER A 77 -9.40 -10.70 3.79
CA SER A 77 -10.09 -10.32 2.56
C SER A 77 -9.54 -11.13 1.38
N ASP A 78 -10.36 -12.02 0.81
CA ASP A 78 -9.99 -12.83 -0.36
C ASP A 78 -9.48 -11.95 -1.52
N TYR A 79 -10.07 -10.77 -1.74
CA TYR A 79 -9.65 -9.89 -2.82
C TYR A 79 -8.26 -9.29 -2.59
N CYS A 80 -8.02 -8.72 -1.40
CA CYS A 80 -6.73 -8.12 -1.06
C CYS A 80 -5.62 -9.17 -0.96
N TYR A 81 -5.93 -10.34 -0.41
CA TYR A 81 -4.97 -11.41 -0.21
C TYR A 81 -4.66 -12.16 -1.52
N ASP A 82 -5.67 -12.70 -2.21
CA ASP A 82 -5.45 -13.60 -3.34
C ASP A 82 -5.16 -12.84 -4.65
N LYS A 83 -5.74 -11.65 -4.87
CA LYS A 83 -5.51 -10.91 -6.11
C LYS A 83 -4.41 -9.86 -5.98
N GLU A 84 -4.59 -8.90 -5.09
CA GLU A 84 -3.70 -7.73 -5.03
C GLU A 84 -2.33 -8.09 -4.46
N MET A 85 -2.28 -8.80 -3.34
CA MET A 85 -1.02 -9.15 -2.67
C MET A 85 -0.19 -10.15 -3.50
N GLU A 86 -0.80 -11.21 -4.05
CA GLU A 86 -0.06 -12.17 -4.87
C GLU A 86 0.59 -11.48 -6.07
N ARG A 87 -0.19 -10.68 -6.82
CA ARG A 87 0.32 -9.94 -7.97
C ARG A 87 1.39 -8.92 -7.59
N ALA A 88 1.22 -8.22 -6.47
CA ALA A 88 2.24 -7.31 -5.96
C ALA A 88 3.57 -8.05 -5.67
N LEU A 89 3.50 -9.23 -5.04
CA LEU A 89 4.66 -10.04 -4.71
C LEU A 89 5.33 -10.66 -5.94
N GLU A 90 4.58 -10.99 -6.99
CA GLU A 90 5.14 -11.36 -8.30
C GLU A 90 5.98 -10.22 -8.88
N ARG A 91 5.40 -9.02 -8.98
CA ARG A 91 6.10 -7.83 -9.50
C ARG A 91 7.32 -7.49 -8.64
N HIS A 92 7.23 -7.68 -7.33
CA HIS A 92 8.36 -7.51 -6.43
C HIS A 92 9.52 -8.46 -6.73
N ARG A 93 9.22 -9.75 -6.90
CA ARG A 93 10.21 -10.77 -7.24
C ARG A 93 10.83 -10.55 -8.62
N ALA A 94 10.04 -10.05 -9.57
CA ALA A 94 10.51 -9.70 -10.91
C ALA A 94 11.40 -8.43 -10.95
N GLY A 95 11.35 -7.61 -9.90
CA GLY A 95 12.04 -6.30 -9.87
C GLY A 95 11.26 -5.17 -10.54
N ASP A 96 10.02 -5.42 -10.98
CA ASP A 96 9.17 -4.45 -11.66
C ASP A 96 8.55 -3.43 -10.70
N ALA A 97 8.44 -3.77 -9.41
CA ALA A 97 7.93 -2.89 -8.37
C ALA A 97 8.59 -3.16 -7.01
N ARG A 98 8.59 -2.15 -6.13
CA ARG A 98 8.93 -2.32 -4.72
C ARG A 98 7.67 -2.53 -3.90
N VAL A 99 7.54 -3.69 -3.26
CA VAL A 99 6.49 -3.93 -2.26
C VAL A 99 6.99 -3.55 -0.88
N VAL A 100 6.18 -2.79 -0.15
CA VAL A 100 6.45 -2.39 1.23
C VAL A 100 5.22 -2.72 2.09
N PRO A 101 5.30 -3.75 2.95
CA PRO A 101 4.26 -3.98 3.96
C PRO A 101 4.28 -2.85 5.00
N ILE A 102 3.13 -2.28 5.31
CA ILE A 102 2.93 -1.32 6.39
C ILE A 102 1.97 -1.94 7.40
N ILE A 103 2.48 -2.32 8.57
CA ILE A 103 1.70 -2.99 9.62
C ILE A 103 0.85 -1.96 10.34
N LEU A 104 -0.43 -1.91 10.01
CA LEU A 104 -1.37 -0.98 10.64
C LEU A 104 -1.79 -1.47 12.03
N ARG A 105 -2.19 -2.74 12.11
CA ARG A 105 -2.73 -3.37 13.32
C ARG A 105 -1.99 -4.68 13.61
N ALA A 106 -2.00 -5.10 14.88
CA ALA A 106 -1.42 -6.37 15.27
C ALA A 106 -2.15 -7.53 14.57
N CYS A 107 -1.41 -8.36 13.84
CA CYS A 107 -1.91 -9.55 13.15
C CYS A 107 -0.76 -10.50 12.83
N ASP A 108 -1.08 -11.74 12.46
CA ASP A 108 -0.11 -12.80 12.15
C ASP A 108 0.39 -12.73 10.70
N TRP A 109 0.97 -11.58 10.32
CA TRP A 109 1.44 -11.35 8.95
C TRP A 109 2.75 -12.08 8.63
N GLN A 110 3.55 -12.40 9.65
CA GLN A 110 4.86 -13.05 9.49
C GLN A 110 4.75 -14.53 9.09
N SER A 111 3.65 -15.18 9.46
CA SER A 111 3.37 -16.57 9.06
C SER A 111 3.01 -16.71 7.58
N GLY A 112 2.69 -15.59 6.91
CA GLY A 112 2.33 -15.54 5.50
C GLY A 112 3.46 -15.11 4.56
N PRO A 113 3.13 -14.88 3.27
CA PRO A 113 4.10 -14.49 2.24
C PRO A 113 4.89 -13.20 2.53
N LEU A 114 4.32 -12.32 3.38
CA LEU A 114 4.93 -11.05 3.76
C LEU A 114 6.07 -11.18 4.75
N GLY A 115 6.19 -12.30 5.48
CA GLY A 115 7.21 -12.50 6.52
C GLY A 115 8.66 -12.44 6.02
N ASN A 116 8.88 -12.57 4.71
CA ASN A 116 10.19 -12.45 4.07
C ASN A 116 10.56 -11.01 3.66
N LEU A 117 9.66 -10.04 3.86
CA LEU A 117 9.87 -8.64 3.52
C LEU A 117 10.14 -7.81 4.77
N MET A 118 11.01 -6.81 4.63
CA MET A 118 11.12 -5.77 5.66
C MET A 118 9.86 -4.92 5.65
N ALA A 119 9.12 -4.97 6.75
CA ALA A 119 7.91 -4.18 6.96
C ALA A 119 8.24 -2.83 7.62
N LEU A 120 7.34 -1.88 7.42
CA LEU A 120 7.24 -0.64 8.18
C LEU A 120 6.03 -0.72 9.13
N PRO A 121 6.00 0.06 10.22
CA PRO A 121 7.13 0.69 10.91
C PRO A 121 8.29 -0.27 11.22
N THR A 122 9.42 0.27 11.67
CA THR A 122 10.60 -0.54 12.07
C THR A 122 10.20 -1.71 12.96
N ASP A 123 10.80 -2.88 12.69
CA ASP A 123 10.49 -4.17 13.33
C ASP A 123 9.04 -4.66 13.12
N GLY A 124 8.30 -4.08 12.19
CA GLY A 124 6.89 -4.41 11.95
C GLY A 124 5.96 -4.03 13.11
N LYS A 125 6.38 -3.08 13.95
CA LYS A 125 5.57 -2.60 15.08
C LYS A 125 4.28 -1.94 14.56
N PRO A 126 3.08 -2.43 14.92
CA PRO A 126 1.84 -1.90 14.35
C PRO A 126 1.63 -0.42 14.64
N VAL A 127 1.20 0.36 13.64
CA VAL A 127 0.88 1.80 13.79
C VAL A 127 -0.07 2.05 14.95
N THR A 128 -1.10 1.22 15.14
CA THR A 128 -2.07 1.40 16.23
C THR A 128 -1.51 1.14 17.63
N SER A 129 -0.30 0.57 17.76
CA SER A 129 0.33 0.30 19.04
C SER A 129 1.14 1.49 19.59
N TRP A 130 1.35 2.53 18.79
CA TRP A 130 2.08 3.71 19.20
C TRP A 130 1.19 4.64 20.06
N PRO A 131 1.72 5.21 21.17
CA PRO A 131 1.00 6.21 21.95
C PRO A 131 0.64 7.45 21.13
N ASP A 132 1.60 7.92 20.34
CA ASP A 132 1.39 8.90 19.28
C ASP A 132 1.64 8.22 17.92
N ARG A 133 0.63 8.23 17.06
CA ARG A 133 0.69 7.57 15.75
C ARG A 133 1.51 8.34 14.73
N ASP A 134 1.77 9.63 14.97
CA ASP A 134 2.64 10.43 14.11
C ASP A 134 4.13 10.10 14.34
N GLU A 135 4.46 9.39 15.42
CA GLU A 135 5.82 8.87 15.68
C GLU A 135 6.06 7.46 15.09
N ALA A 136 5.03 6.86 14.48
CA ALA A 136 5.09 5.51 13.92
C ALA A 136 5.93 5.42 12.64
#